data_AF-A0A160FW27-F1
#
_entry.id   AF-A0A160FW27-F1
#
_cell.length_a   1.000
_cell.length_b   1.000
_cell.length_c   1.000
_cell.angle_alpha   90.00
_cell.angle_beta   90.00
_cell.angle_gamma   90.00
#
_symmetry.space_group_name_H-M   'P 1'
#
loop_
_entity.id
_entity.type
_entity.pdbx_description
1 polymer ?
#
loop_
_entity_poly.entity_id
_entity_poly.type
_entity_poly.pdbx_seq_one_letter_code
_entity_poly.pdbx_strand_id
1 'polypeptide(L)' 'MVPNINPNRRGRKNPNAARKALFDPAIFKERFNTIERLFGWEDKFRRLLLRFERLSHLHYAFKTLVYTMINLRHYCSS' A
#
# COMPACT_ATOMS: atom_id res chain seq x y z
N MET A 1 2.09 6.55 14.22
CA MET A 1 1.50 5.34 13.61
C MET A 1 2.38 4.14 13.94
N VAL A 2 1.82 3.03 14.43
CA VAL A 2 2.60 1.81 14.69
C VAL A 2 2.56 0.92 13.45
N PRO A 3 3.70 0.56 12.84
CA PRO A 3 3.71 -0.25 11.63
C PRO A 3 3.41 -1.72 11.94
N ASN A 4 2.37 -2.27 11.30
CA ASN A 4 2.01 -3.69 11.35
C ASN A 4 2.78 -4.48 10.27
N ILE A 5 4.10 -4.62 10.43
CA ILE A 5 4.97 -5.27 9.43
C ILE A 5 5.67 -6.46 10.07
N ASN A 6 5.57 -7.64 9.42
CA ASN A 6 6.27 -8.83 9.86
C ASN A 6 7.80 -8.64 9.71
N PRO A 7 8.62 -8.90 10.73
CA PRO A 7 10.07 -8.86 10.59
C PRO A 7 10.57 -9.81 9.50
N ASN A 8 11.34 -9.29 8.55
CA ASN A 8 12.01 -10.10 7.55
C ASN A 8 13.10 -10.96 8.20
N ARG A 9 12.99 -12.29 8.07
CA ARG A 9 13.97 -13.26 8.61
C ARG A 9 15.11 -13.56 7.63
N ARG A 10 14.99 -13.17 6.36
CA ARG A 10 15.95 -13.52 5.31
C ARG A 10 17.30 -12.82 5.56
N GLY A 11 18.40 -13.58 5.55
CA GLY A 11 19.76 -13.06 5.74
C GLY A 11 20.15 -12.76 7.20
N ARG A 12 19.33 -13.18 8.16
CA ARG A 12 19.54 -12.89 9.58
C ARG A 12 20.50 -13.91 10.21
N LYS A 13 21.69 -13.46 10.66
CA LYS A 13 22.67 -14.32 11.36
C LYS A 13 22.24 -14.70 12.78
N ASN A 14 21.72 -13.75 13.54
CA ASN A 14 21.32 -13.94 14.94
C ASN A 14 19.85 -13.54 15.17
N PRO A 15 19.05 -14.30 15.94
CA PRO A 15 17.70 -13.88 16.32
C PRO A 15 17.73 -12.56 17.11
N ASN A 16 16.77 -11.65 16.88
CA ASN A 16 16.69 -10.43 17.68
C ASN A 16 16.18 -10.82 19.05
N ALA A 17 16.95 -10.47 20.09
CA ALA A 17 16.51 -10.58 21.47
C ALA A 17 15.47 -9.50 21.85
N ALA A 18 15.29 -8.48 20.99
CA ALA A 18 14.30 -7.44 21.20
C ALA A 18 12.86 -7.98 21.08
N ARG A 19 11.95 -7.32 21.81
CA ARG A 19 10.49 -7.56 21.73
C ARG A 19 10.04 -7.52 20.27
N LYS A 20 9.34 -8.56 19.83
CA LYS A 20 8.76 -8.63 18.49
C LYS A 20 7.78 -7.47 18.31
N ALA A 21 7.81 -6.84 17.13
CA ALA A 21 6.80 -5.86 16.75
C ALA A 21 5.41 -6.49 16.81
N LEU A 22 4.39 -5.68 17.12
CA LEU A 22 2.99 -6.11 17.02
C LEU A 22 2.72 -6.50 15.56
N PHE A 23 2.29 -7.74 15.36
CA PHE A 23 1.94 -8.26 14.04
C PHE A 23 0.55 -8.91 14.09
N ASP A 24 -0.40 -8.29 13.40
CA ASP A 24 -1.73 -8.84 13.14
C ASP A 24 -1.80 -9.30 11.67
N PRO A 25 -1.93 -10.62 11.42
CA PRO A 25 -2.03 -11.17 10.07
C PRO A 25 -3.24 -10.68 9.28
N ALA A 26 -4.38 -10.44 9.94
CA ALA A 26 -5.61 -10.01 9.28
C ALA A 26 -5.45 -8.57 8.75
N ILE A 27 -4.93 -7.67 9.59
CA ILE A 27 -4.64 -6.28 9.20
C ILE A 27 -3.56 -6.24 8.11
N PHE A 28 -2.54 -7.11 8.19
CA PHE A 28 -1.50 -7.16 7.16
C PHE A 28 -2.04 -7.60 5.80
N LYS A 29 -2.95 -8.59 5.80
CA LYS A 29 -3.63 -9.06 4.58
C LYS A 29 -4.51 -7.96 3.97
N GLU A 30 -5.23 -7.21 4.79
CA GLU A 30 -6.04 -6.08 4.33
C GLU A 30 -5.17 -4.97 3.71
N ARG A 31 -4.04 -4.64 4.35
CA ARG A 31 -3.05 -3.68 3.83
C ARG A 31 -2.52 -4.07 2.46
N PHE A 32 -2.30 -5.35 2.19
CA PHE A 32 -1.89 -5.82 0.86
C PHE A 32 -2.97 -5.51 -0.20
N ASN A 33 -4.23 -5.80 0.12
CA ASN A 33 -5.35 -5.63 -0.80
C ASN A 33 -5.67 -4.17 -1.12
N THR A 34 -5.55 -3.28 -0.13
CA THR A 34 -5.91 -1.87 -0.26
C THR A 34 -4.71 -1.01 -0.65
N ILE A 35 -3.64 -1.06 0.16
CA ILE A 35 -2.51 -0.15 0.09
C ILE A 35 -1.47 -0.67 -0.89
N GLU A 36 -0.90 -1.86 -0.67
CA GLU A 36 0.23 -2.32 -1.51
C GLU A 36 -0.18 -2.53 -2.97
N ARG A 37 -1.43 -2.94 -3.22
CA ARG A 37 -1.98 -3.00 -4.58
C ARG A 37 -2.06 -1.64 -5.26
N LEU A 38 -2.49 -0.60 -4.54
CA LEU A 38 -2.52 0.77 -5.04
C LEU A 38 -1.11 1.29 -5.32
N PHE A 39 -0.17 1.07 -4.39
CA PHE A 39 1.24 1.46 -4.55
C PHE A 39 1.92 0.69 -5.68
N GLY A 40 1.59 -0.59 -5.87
CA GLY A 40 2.08 -1.39 -6.99
C GLY A 40 1.54 -0.92 -8.33
N TRP A 41 0.27 -0.49 -8.39
CA TRP A 41 -0.27 0.18 -9.56
C TRP A 41 0.49 1.49 -9.82
N GLU A 42 0.62 2.34 -8.81
CA GLU A 42 1.32 3.63 -8.88
C GLU A 42 2.79 3.51 -9.34
N ASP A 43 3.54 2.55 -8.81
CA ASP A 43 4.95 2.31 -9.18
C ASP A 43 5.11 1.92 -10.66
N LYS A 44 4.08 1.27 -11.26
CA LYS A 44 4.07 1.01 -12.71
C LYS A 44 3.84 2.28 -13.54
N PHE A 45 3.24 3.32 -12.98
CA PHE A 45 3.07 4.63 -13.61
C PHE A 45 4.23 5.60 -13.30
N ARG A 46 5.46 5.09 -13.11
CA ARG A 46 6.67 5.92 -12.92
C ARG A 46 6.85 7.06 -13.95
N ARG A 47 6.42 6.86 -15.20
CA ARG A 47 6.41 7.90 -16.25
C ARG A 47 5.40 9.03 -16.02
N LEU A 48 4.34 8.78 -15.25
CA LEU A 48 3.33 9.77 -14.82
C LEU A 48 3.78 10.49 -13.53
N LEU A 49 4.53 9.80 -12.67
CA LEU A 49 5.02 10.24 -11.35
C LEU A 49 5.88 11.52 -11.41
N LEU A 50 6.78 11.64 -12.40
CA LEU A 50 7.63 12.83 -12.60
C LEU A 50 6.83 14.13 -12.87
N ARG A 51 5.60 14.04 -13.41
CA ARG A 51 4.74 15.22 -13.64
C ARG A 51 3.90 15.59 -12.41
N PHE A 52 3.69 14.67 -11.47
CA PHE A 52 2.83 14.88 -10.30
C PHE A 52 3.51 15.56 -9.12
N GLU A 53 4.84 15.41 -8.96
CA GLU A 53 5.57 16.16 -7.92
C GLU A 53 5.37 17.68 -8.05
N ARG A 54 5.14 18.17 -9.28
CA ARG A 54 4.87 19.59 -9.54
C ARG A 54 3.42 20.01 -9.32
N LEU A 55 2.46 19.08 -9.27
CA LEU A 55 1.01 19.34 -9.24
C LEU A 55 0.33 18.38 -8.26
N SER A 56 0.53 18.64 -6.96
CA SER A 56 -0.04 17.88 -5.84
C SER A 56 -1.56 17.68 -5.94
N HIS A 57 -2.30 18.66 -6.47
CA HIS A 57 -3.74 18.58 -6.68
C HIS A 57 -4.16 17.47 -7.66
N LEU A 58 -3.40 17.30 -8.74
CA LEU A 58 -3.66 16.26 -9.73
C LEU A 58 -3.39 14.87 -9.14
N HIS A 59 -2.31 14.73 -8.37
CA HIS A 59 -2.02 13.48 -7.65
C HIS A 59 -3.18 13.08 -6.74
N TYR A 60 -3.70 14.02 -5.94
CA TYR A 60 -4.84 13.78 -5.07
C TYR A 60 -6.09 13.39 -5.87
N ALA A 61 -6.41 14.10 -6.96
CA ALA A 61 -7.55 13.79 -7.81
C ALA A 61 -7.49 12.36 -8.39
N PHE A 62 -6.31 11.91 -8.84
CA PHE A 62 -6.12 10.54 -9.33
C PHE A 62 -6.27 9.49 -8.21
N LYS A 63 -5.79 9.77 -6.99
CA LYS A 63 -6.02 8.89 -5.83
C LYS A 63 -7.51 8.72 -5.59
N THR A 64 -8.28 9.81 -5.57
CA THR A 64 -9.74 9.77 -5.39
C THR A 64 -10.43 9.00 -6.50
N LEU A 65 -10.04 9.20 -7.77
CA LEU A 65 -10.59 8.48 -8.92
C LEU A 65 -10.42 6.96 -8.79
N VAL A 66 -9.21 6.50 -8.41
CA VAL A 66 -8.93 5.08 -8.22
C VAL A 66 -9.80 4.50 -7.10
N TYR A 67 -9.95 5.20 -5.97
CA TYR A 67 -10.86 4.77 -4.91
C TYR A 67 -12.31 4.66 -5.38
N THR A 68 -12.78 5.62 -6.18
CA THR A 68 -14.13 5.57 -6.78
C THR A 68 -14.28 4.35 -7.68
N MET A 69 -13.32 4.07 -8.56
CA MET A 69 -13.38 2.91 -9.48
C MET A 69 -13.34 1.56 -8.75
N ILE A 70 -12.53 1.45 -7.69
CA ILE A 70 -12.48 0.24 -6.85
C ILE A 70 -13.83 0.02 -6.16
N ASN A 71 -14.40 1.08 -5.56
CA ASN A 71 -15.71 1.00 -4.93
C ASN A 71 -16.81 0.68 -5.95
N LEU A 72 -16.80 1.32 -7.12
CA LEU A 72 -17.77 1.08 -8.19
C LEU A 72 -17.76 -0.38 -8.64
N ARG A 73 -16.58 -1.04 -8.67
CA ARG A 73 -16.48 -2.47 -9.01
C ARG A 73 -17.23 -3.37 -8.03
N HIS A 74 -17.30 -3.01 -6.75
CA HIS A 74 -18.08 -3.76 -5.75
C HIS A 74 -19.60 -3.60 -5.93
N TYR A 75 -20.04 -2.46 -6.46
CA TYR A 75 -21.47 -2.19 -6.71
C TYR A 75 -21.93 -2.62 -8.10
N CYS A 76 -21.07 -2.54 -9.10
CA CYS A 76 -21.36 -2.88 -10.49
C CYS A 76 -20.97 -4.32 -10.87
N SER A 77 -20.48 -5.13 -9.93
CA SER A 77 -20.36 -6.58 -10.13
C SER A 77 -21.75 -7.24 -10.06
N SER A 78 -22.49 -7.14 -11.17
CA SER A 78 -23.60 -8.02 -11.56
C SER A 78 -23.17 -8.88 -12.74
#